data_AF-A0A0G1WT74-F1
#
_entry.id   AF-A0A0G1WT74-F1
#
_cell.length_a   1.000
_cell.length_b   1.000
_cell.length_c   1.000
_cell.angle_alpha   90.00
_cell.angle_beta   90.00
_cell.angle_gamma   90.00
#
_symmetry.space_group_name_H-M   'P 1'
#
loop_
_entity.id
_entity.type
_entity.pdbx_description
1 polymer ?
#
loop_
_entity_poly.entity_id
_entity_poly.type
_entity_poly.pdbx_seq_one_letter_code
_entity_poly.pdbx_strand_id
1 'polypeptide(L)'
;MLKRLSYTFKVAAVVVVFALPLLVLGQGGYDSPIQAKTIDQILDVIIKFAVGIITPLSALAVMVAAFLYITAGGSEERVKQGHKALTYGVIGIAIVLSAQFLKDVVIGIAGGATRAENLARFLENVVRAFGAILMGISVLAVFYSAFLFLTGGGSQEKVETARRVLTYAIVGVAVALLAFAIPALVKLIISVP
;
A
#
# COMPACT_ATOMS: atom_id res chain seq x y z
N MET A 1 -17.56 -32.60 -54.06
CA MET A 1 -17.90 -33.86 -53.37
C MET A 1 -18.81 -33.68 -52.13
N LEU A 2 -19.20 -32.46 -51.74
CA LEU A 2 -19.97 -32.18 -50.50
C LEU A 2 -21.51 -32.13 -50.63
N LYS A 3 -22.09 -32.48 -51.79
CA LYS A 3 -23.53 -32.24 -52.08
C LYS A 3 -24.50 -33.36 -51.64
N ARG A 4 -24.08 -34.42 -50.94
CA ARG A 4 -24.96 -35.53 -50.51
C ARG A 4 -24.85 -35.89 -49.03
N LEU A 5 -24.90 -34.89 -48.16
CA LEU A 5 -25.02 -35.13 -46.72
C LEU A 5 -26.48 -35.49 -46.39
N SER A 6 -26.71 -36.66 -45.77
CA SER A 6 -28.06 -37.15 -45.45
C SER A 6 -28.78 -36.19 -44.50
N TYR A 7 -30.11 -36.13 -44.59
CA TYR A 7 -30.91 -35.20 -43.77
C TYR A 7 -30.74 -35.45 -42.27
N THR A 8 -30.60 -36.72 -41.88
CA THR A 8 -30.33 -37.14 -40.49
C THR A 8 -29.01 -36.60 -39.96
N PHE A 9 -27.96 -36.55 -40.80
CA PHE A 9 -26.68 -35.96 -40.42
C PHE A 9 -26.76 -34.44 -40.24
N LYS A 10 -27.54 -33.74 -41.09
CA LYS A 10 -27.77 -32.30 -40.95
C LYS A 10 -28.53 -31.97 -39.67
N VAL A 11 -29.55 -32.74 -39.31
CA VAL A 11 -30.31 -32.55 -38.07
C VAL A 11 -29.42 -32.83 -36.85
N ALA A 12 -28.64 -33.91 -36.86
CA ALA A 12 -27.69 -34.20 -35.78
C ALA A 12 -26.64 -33.09 -35.61
N ALA A 13 -26.11 -32.55 -36.70
CA ALA A 13 -25.18 -31.42 -36.66
C ALA A 13 -25.83 -30.16 -36.07
N VAL A 14 -27.09 -29.86 -36.42
CA VAL A 14 -27.83 -28.72 -35.85
C VAL A 14 -28.09 -28.91 -34.36
N VAL A 15 -28.47 -30.11 -33.92
CA VAL A 15 -28.68 -30.42 -32.50
C VAL A 15 -27.39 -30.30 -31.70
N VAL A 16 -26.25 -30.77 -32.23
CA VAL A 16 -24.94 -30.61 -31.58
C VAL A 16 -24.55 -29.13 -31.50
N VAL A 17 -24.70 -28.35 -32.58
CA VAL A 17 -24.37 -26.92 -32.58
C VAL A 17 -25.25 -26.12 -31.61
N PHE A 18 -26.52 -26.48 -31.45
CA PHE A 18 -27.41 -25.83 -30.48
C PHE A 18 -27.26 -26.34 -29.04
N ALA A 19 -26.80 -27.58 -28.83
CA ALA A 19 -26.53 -28.15 -27.51
C ALA A 19 -25.13 -27.79 -26.98
N LEU A 20 -24.17 -27.45 -27.84
CA LEU A 20 -22.83 -27.01 -27.45
C LEU A 20 -22.84 -25.77 -26.53
N PRO A 21 -23.64 -24.72 -26.78
CA PRO A 21 -23.82 -23.62 -25.84
C PRO A 21 -24.31 -24.08 -24.47
N LEU A 22 -25.23 -25.05 -24.40
CA LEU A 22 -25.76 -25.56 -23.13
C LEU A 22 -24.69 -26.34 -22.35
N LEU A 23 -23.78 -27.03 -23.03
CA LEU A 23 -22.62 -27.70 -22.41
C LEU A 23 -21.56 -26.70 -21.92
N VAL A 24 -21.35 -25.59 -22.62
CA VAL A 24 -20.43 -24.51 -22.23
C VAL A 24 -20.98 -23.69 -21.07
N LEU A 25 -22.30 -23.44 -21.05
CA LEU A 25 -22.99 -22.69 -19.99
C LEU A 25 -23.08 -23.47 -18.66
N GLY A 26 -22.94 -24.80 -18.68
CA GLY A 26 -22.91 -25.64 -17.48
C GLY A 26 -21.56 -25.71 -16.76
N GLN A 27 -20.49 -25.13 -17.33
CA GLN A 27 -19.14 -25.11 -16.73
C GLN A 27 -18.73 -23.73 -16.18
N GLY A 28 -19.59 -22.73 -16.28
CA GLY A 28 -19.39 -21.43 -15.66
C GLY A 28 -19.71 -21.47 -14.17
N GLY A 29 -18.80 -22.01 -13.36
CA GLY A 29 -18.82 -21.70 -11.94
C GLY A 29 -18.76 -20.18 -11.75
N TYR A 30 -19.67 -19.62 -10.97
CA TYR A 30 -19.56 -18.21 -10.56
C TYR A 30 -18.36 -18.08 -9.65
N ASP A 31 -17.20 -17.74 -10.23
CA ASP A 31 -16.06 -17.30 -9.44
C ASP A 31 -16.46 -15.98 -8.77
N SER A 32 -16.70 -16.05 -7.46
CA SER A 32 -16.98 -14.87 -6.66
C SER A 32 -15.82 -13.87 -6.84
N PRO A 33 -16.06 -12.57 -7.11
CA PRO A 33 -15.00 -11.57 -7.28
C PRO A 33 -14.05 -11.48 -6.08
N ILE A 34 -14.52 -11.92 -4.93
CA ILE A 34 -13.81 -11.94 -3.64
C ILE A 34 -12.91 -13.18 -3.54
N GLN A 35 -13.21 -14.29 -4.25
CA GLN A 35 -12.53 -15.60 -4.27
C GLN A 35 -12.14 -16.21 -2.89
N ALA A 36 -12.53 -15.57 -1.79
CA ALA A 36 -12.22 -15.96 -0.44
C ALA A 36 -13.12 -17.11 -0.01
N LYS A 37 -12.50 -18.24 0.34
CA LYS A 37 -13.17 -19.46 0.79
C LYS A 37 -13.01 -19.68 2.30
N THR A 38 -12.07 -18.97 2.94
CA THR A 38 -11.79 -19.06 4.37
C THR A 38 -11.90 -17.71 5.06
N ILE A 39 -12.12 -17.71 6.38
CA ILE A 39 -12.17 -16.50 7.21
C ILE A 39 -10.88 -15.67 7.03
N ASP A 40 -9.73 -16.33 6.95
CA ASP A 40 -8.43 -15.68 6.75
C ASP A 40 -8.37 -14.88 5.44
N GLN A 41 -8.90 -15.45 4.36
CA GLN A 41 -8.95 -14.79 3.05
C GLN A 41 -9.92 -13.61 3.05
N ILE A 42 -11.04 -13.73 3.78
CA ILE A 42 -11.99 -12.62 3.95
C ILE A 42 -11.32 -11.46 4.71
N LEU A 43 -10.63 -11.76 5.82
CA LEU A 43 -9.88 -10.76 6.57
C LEU A 43 -8.79 -10.11 5.71
N ASP A 44 -8.11 -10.89 4.86
CA ASP A 44 -7.13 -10.35 3.91
C ASP A 44 -7.73 -9.38 2.91
N VAL A 45 -8.89 -9.70 2.34
CA VAL A 45 -9.57 -8.79 1.40
C VAL A 45 -9.96 -7.49 2.09
N ILE A 46 -10.53 -7.56 3.29
CA ILE A 46 -10.94 -6.39 4.06
C ILE A 46 -9.73 -5.52 4.42
N ILE A 47 -8.66 -6.14 4.96
CA ILE A 47 -7.45 -5.42 5.36
C ILE A 47 -6.77 -4.82 4.13
N LYS A 48 -6.64 -5.55 3.01
CA LYS A 48 -6.04 -5.01 1.77
C LYS A 48 -6.84 -3.83 1.23
N PHE A 49 -8.17 -3.90 1.25
CA PHE A 49 -9.03 -2.79 0.86
C PHE A 49 -8.82 -1.57 1.77
N ALA A 50 -8.82 -1.78 3.10
CA ALA A 50 -8.57 -0.73 4.07
C ALA A 50 -7.17 -0.10 3.89
N VAL A 51 -6.13 -0.92 3.74
CA VAL A 51 -4.75 -0.47 3.45
C VAL A 51 -4.72 0.37 2.17
N GLY A 52 -5.39 -0.08 1.11
CA GLY A 52 -5.42 0.59 -0.19
C GLY A 52 -5.99 2.01 -0.14
N ILE A 53 -6.91 2.29 0.79
CA ILE A 53 -7.54 3.62 0.94
C ILE A 53 -6.90 4.43 2.08
N ILE A 54 -6.74 3.82 3.24
CA ILE A 54 -6.29 4.51 4.46
C ILE A 54 -4.82 4.93 4.34
N THR A 55 -3.97 4.11 3.74
CA THR A 55 -2.53 4.42 3.62
C THR A 55 -2.28 5.69 2.81
N PRO A 56 -2.78 5.83 1.56
CA PRO A 56 -2.57 7.06 0.79
C PRO A 56 -3.26 8.27 1.44
N LEU A 57 -4.44 8.09 2.05
CA LEU A 57 -5.13 9.19 2.75
C LEU A 57 -4.35 9.66 3.98
N SER A 58 -3.78 8.73 4.73
CA SER A 58 -2.95 9.04 5.90
C SER A 58 -1.66 9.73 5.50
N ALA A 59 -1.01 9.25 4.43
CA ALA A 59 0.17 9.92 3.87
C ALA A 59 -0.17 11.36 3.46
N LEU A 60 -1.29 11.56 2.76
CA LEU A 60 -1.76 12.91 2.37
C LEU A 60 -2.04 13.78 3.59
N ALA A 61 -2.68 13.26 4.64
CA ALA A 61 -2.96 14.00 5.87
C ALA A 61 -1.66 14.44 6.58
N VAL A 62 -0.65 13.55 6.64
CA VAL A 62 0.68 13.88 7.16
C VAL A 62 1.37 14.95 6.30
N MET A 63 1.24 14.87 4.97
CA MET A 63 1.77 15.89 4.06
C MET A 63 1.10 17.25 4.27
N VAL A 64 -0.23 17.27 4.39
CA VAL A 64 -1.00 18.49 4.66
C VAL A 64 -0.58 19.10 6.00
N ALA A 65 -0.38 18.27 7.02
CA ALA A 65 0.14 18.72 8.30
C ALA A 65 1.51 19.39 8.16
N ALA A 66 2.45 18.74 7.46
CA ALA A 66 3.78 19.28 7.22
C ALA A 66 3.72 20.63 6.48
N PHE A 67 2.88 20.74 5.45
CA PHE A 67 2.68 21.98 4.71
C PHE A 67 2.08 23.09 5.59
N LEU A 68 1.08 22.77 6.41
CA LEU A 68 0.46 23.73 7.33
C LEU A 68 1.45 24.24 8.37
N TYR A 69 2.34 23.39 8.90
CA TYR A 69 3.39 23.84 9.82
C TYR A 69 4.39 24.78 9.16
N ILE A 70 4.89 24.42 7.98
CA ILE A 70 5.89 25.22 7.25
C ILE A 70 5.31 26.57 6.82
N THR A 71 4.03 26.61 6.47
CA THR A 71 3.33 27.82 5.99
C THR A 71 2.52 28.53 7.06
N ALA A 72 2.65 28.13 8.33
CA ALA A 72 1.86 28.70 9.42
C ALA A 72 2.13 30.20 9.62
N GLY A 73 3.38 30.65 9.44
CA GLY A 73 3.75 32.07 9.59
C GLY A 73 3.35 32.67 10.94
N GLY A 74 3.32 31.87 12.01
CA GLY A 74 2.85 32.28 13.34
C GLY A 74 1.33 32.20 13.56
N SER A 75 0.54 31.80 12.56
CA SER A 75 -0.90 31.57 12.71
C SER A 75 -1.17 30.34 13.59
N GLU A 76 -1.69 30.57 14.78
CA GLU A 76 -2.09 29.51 15.71
C GLU A 76 -3.15 28.57 15.11
N GLU A 77 -4.06 29.12 14.29
CA GLU A 77 -5.10 28.33 13.63
C GLU A 77 -4.50 27.33 12.62
N ARG A 78 -3.52 27.75 11.81
CA ARG A 78 -2.84 26.84 10.87
C ARG A 78 -2.06 25.76 11.60
N VAL A 79 -1.44 26.10 12.74
CA VAL A 79 -0.74 25.13 13.59
C VAL A 79 -1.73 24.10 14.18
N LYS A 80 -2.91 24.54 14.66
CA LYS A 80 -3.97 23.65 15.15
C LYS A 80 -4.50 22.73 14.06
N GLN A 81 -4.71 23.24 12.85
CA GLN A 81 -5.11 22.43 11.69
C GLN A 81 -4.03 21.42 11.32
N GLY A 82 -2.76 21.83 11.35
CA GLY A 82 -1.61 20.93 11.16
C GLY A 82 -1.61 19.78 12.16
N HIS A 83 -1.82 20.07 13.45
CA HIS A 83 -1.93 19.03 14.48
C HIS A 83 -3.08 18.07 14.23
N LYS A 84 -4.26 18.57 13.85
CA LYS A 84 -5.42 17.72 13.54
C LYS A 84 -5.13 16.81 12.35
N ALA A 85 -4.59 17.37 11.26
CA ALA A 85 -4.24 16.61 10.06
C ALA A 85 -3.21 15.52 10.39
N LEU A 86 -2.17 15.85 11.17
CA LEU A 86 -1.17 14.89 11.61
C LEU A 86 -1.80 13.78 12.47
N THR A 87 -2.64 14.16 13.42
CA THR A 87 -3.32 13.22 14.33
C THR A 87 -4.20 12.25 13.55
N TYR A 88 -5.01 12.72 12.60
CA TYR A 88 -5.84 11.84 11.78
C TYR A 88 -5.00 10.93 10.88
N GLY A 89 -3.90 11.43 10.32
CA GLY A 89 -2.97 10.61 9.55
C GLY A 89 -2.37 9.48 10.40
N VAL A 90 -1.92 9.81 11.62
CA VAL A 90 -1.36 8.83 12.57
C VAL A 90 -2.42 7.82 13.02
N ILE A 91 -3.65 8.25 13.29
CA ILE A 91 -4.75 7.35 13.66
C ILE A 91 -5.05 6.38 12.51
N GLY A 92 -5.08 6.85 11.26
CA GLY A 92 -5.29 5.99 10.09
C GLY A 92 -4.23 4.89 9.99
N ILE A 93 -2.95 5.26 10.13
CA ILE A 93 -1.84 4.30 10.16
C ILE A 93 -1.99 3.32 11.34
N ALA A 94 -2.33 3.81 12.52
CA ALA A 94 -2.51 2.99 13.71
C ALA A 94 -3.63 1.96 13.53
N ILE A 95 -4.75 2.33 12.90
CA ILE A 95 -5.86 1.41 12.58
C ILE A 95 -5.38 0.29 11.67
N VAL A 96 -4.67 0.62 10.59
CA VAL A 96 -4.14 -0.37 9.63
C VAL A 96 -3.18 -1.35 10.32
N LEU A 97 -2.22 -0.83 11.08
CA LEU A 97 -1.25 -1.64 11.81
C LEU A 97 -1.93 -2.53 12.86
N SER A 98 -2.94 -2.00 13.55
CA SER A 98 -3.72 -2.76 14.54
C SER A 98 -4.52 -3.88 13.87
N ALA A 99 -5.14 -3.62 12.71
CA ALA A 99 -5.89 -4.63 11.98
C ALA A 99 -4.98 -5.79 11.51
N GLN A 100 -3.79 -5.46 11.00
CA GLN A 100 -2.78 -6.47 10.62
C GLN A 100 -2.28 -7.25 11.85
N PHE A 101 -2.01 -6.57 12.96
CA PHE A 101 -1.59 -7.22 14.20
C PHE A 101 -2.65 -8.19 14.74
N LEU A 102 -3.91 -7.75 14.80
CA LEU A 102 -5.01 -8.58 15.27
C LEU A 102 -5.19 -9.81 14.39
N LYS A 103 -5.10 -9.65 13.06
CA LYS A 103 -5.10 -10.78 12.12
C LYS A 103 -3.96 -11.74 12.43
N ASP A 104 -2.73 -11.25 12.55
CA ASP A 104 -1.55 -12.07 12.80
C ASP A 104 -1.62 -12.78 14.16
N VAL A 105 -2.22 -12.18 15.17
CA VAL A 105 -2.46 -12.83 16.48
C VAL A 105 -3.52 -13.93 16.35
N VAL A 106 -4.68 -13.63 15.75
CA VAL A 106 -5.80 -14.58 15.64
C VAL A 106 -5.41 -15.79 14.79
N ILE A 107 -4.79 -15.55 13.63
CA ILE A 107 -4.41 -16.60 12.69
C ILE A 107 -3.08 -17.24 13.10
N GLY A 108 -2.12 -16.43 13.57
CA GLY A 108 -0.82 -16.94 14.00
C GLY A 108 -0.95 -17.91 15.16
N ILE A 109 -1.81 -17.64 16.14
CA ILE A 109 -2.10 -18.60 17.22
C ILE A 109 -2.74 -19.88 16.66
N ALA A 110 -3.67 -19.77 15.72
CA ALA A 110 -4.31 -20.94 15.09
C ALA A 110 -3.35 -21.75 14.20
N GLY A 111 -2.33 -21.11 13.63
CA GLY A 111 -1.32 -21.72 12.76
C GLY A 111 -0.04 -22.16 13.46
N GLY A 112 0.01 -22.11 14.81
CA GLY A 112 1.19 -22.53 15.58
C GLY A 112 2.35 -21.52 15.62
N ALA A 113 2.13 -20.28 15.16
CA ALA A 113 3.14 -19.23 15.20
C ALA A 113 3.45 -18.83 16.66
N THR A 114 4.73 -18.65 16.94
CA THR A 114 5.18 -18.23 18.27
C THR A 114 4.84 -16.76 18.53
N ARG A 115 4.79 -16.37 19.82
CA ARG A 115 4.66 -14.95 20.20
C ARG A 115 5.78 -14.08 19.60
N ALA A 116 6.98 -14.64 19.50
CA ALA A 116 8.14 -13.97 18.91
C ALA A 116 7.92 -13.68 17.41
N GLU A 117 7.38 -14.64 16.65
CA GLU A 117 7.07 -14.45 15.23
C GLU A 117 5.99 -13.40 14.99
N ASN A 118 4.93 -13.40 15.80
CA ASN A 118 3.87 -12.38 15.69
C ASN A 118 4.40 -10.98 16.01
N LEU A 119 5.24 -10.86 17.03
CA LEU A 119 5.90 -9.60 17.36
C LEU A 119 6.85 -9.16 16.25
N ALA A 120 7.65 -10.08 15.69
CA ALA A 120 8.56 -9.78 14.59
C ALA A 120 7.82 -9.27 13.33
N ARG A 121 6.71 -9.93 12.96
CA ARG A 121 5.84 -9.50 11.85
C ARG A 121 5.23 -8.12 12.09
N PHE A 122 4.76 -7.89 13.32
CA PHE A 122 4.24 -6.57 13.70
C PHE A 122 5.30 -5.47 13.57
N LEU A 123 6.50 -5.70 14.12
CA LEU A 123 7.61 -4.74 14.02
C LEU A 123 8.03 -4.51 12.56
N GLU A 124 8.03 -5.54 11.73
CA GLU A 124 8.28 -5.39 10.29
C GLU A 124 7.22 -4.51 9.61
N ASN A 125 5.94 -4.69 9.94
CA ASN A 125 4.86 -3.85 9.41
C ASN A 125 5.00 -2.39 9.86
N VAL A 126 5.35 -2.16 11.13
CA VAL A 126 5.62 -0.82 11.68
C VAL A 126 6.79 -0.18 10.93
N VAL A 127 7.94 -0.85 10.86
CA VAL A 127 9.15 -0.34 10.18
C VAL A 127 8.85 -0.04 8.71
N ARG A 128 8.10 -0.90 8.02
CA ARG A 128 7.70 -0.67 6.63
C ARG A 128 6.79 0.55 6.47
N ALA A 129 5.81 0.73 7.35
CA ALA A 129 4.92 1.87 7.31
C ALA A 129 5.69 3.18 7.52
N PHE A 130 6.57 3.25 8.52
CA PHE A 130 7.42 4.41 8.77
C PHE A 130 8.38 4.68 7.61
N GLY A 131 9.03 3.64 7.07
CA GLY A 131 9.90 3.76 5.89
C GLY A 131 9.16 4.31 4.68
N ALA A 132 7.93 3.84 4.41
CA ALA A 132 7.13 4.32 3.30
C ALA A 132 6.74 5.79 3.44
N ILE A 133 6.37 6.23 4.65
CA ILE A 133 6.03 7.63 4.93
C ILE A 133 7.26 8.52 4.78
N LEU A 134 8.40 8.13 5.34
CA LEU A 134 9.65 8.88 5.21
C LEU A 134 10.08 8.99 3.75
N MET A 135 9.98 7.92 2.96
CA MET A 135 10.21 7.96 1.51
C MET A 135 9.28 8.96 0.84
N GLY A 136 7.97 8.89 1.11
CA GLY A 136 6.97 9.78 0.53
C GLY A 136 7.26 11.26 0.83
N ILE A 137 7.53 11.59 2.10
CA ILE A 137 7.90 12.95 2.52
C ILE A 137 9.20 13.39 1.85
N SER A 138 10.20 12.51 1.77
CA SER A 138 11.48 12.84 1.17
C SER A 138 11.36 13.15 -0.31
N VAL A 139 10.56 12.38 -1.07
CA VAL A 139 10.28 12.64 -2.49
C VAL A 139 9.65 14.03 -2.66
N LEU A 140 8.72 14.41 -1.80
CA LEU A 140 8.10 15.74 -1.84
C LEU A 140 9.05 16.85 -1.48
N ALA A 141 9.93 16.63 -0.48
CA ALA A 141 10.97 17.57 -0.12
C ALA A 141 11.96 17.79 -1.27
N VAL A 142 12.28 16.74 -2.05
CA VAL A 142 13.06 16.88 -3.29
C VAL A 142 12.34 17.77 -4.30
N PHE A 143 11.04 17.55 -4.54
CA PHE A 143 10.26 18.42 -5.43
C PHE A 143 10.20 19.87 -4.95
N TYR A 144 10.04 20.09 -3.64
CA TYR A 144 10.05 21.43 -3.05
C TYR A 144 11.42 22.11 -3.18
N SER A 145 12.51 21.36 -2.96
CA SER A 145 13.87 21.86 -3.20
C SER A 145 14.09 22.23 -4.67
N ALA A 146 13.64 21.40 -5.61
CA ALA A 146 13.74 21.67 -7.04
C ALA A 146 12.99 22.96 -7.40
N PHE A 147 11.78 23.13 -6.86
CA PHE A 147 10.99 24.36 -7.05
C PHE A 147 11.72 25.61 -6.53
N LEU A 148 12.34 25.54 -5.36
CA LEU A 148 13.14 26.64 -4.80
C LEU A 148 14.36 26.99 -5.67
N PHE A 149 15.05 25.99 -6.23
CA PHE A 149 16.17 26.24 -7.14
C PHE A 149 15.72 26.91 -8.45
N LEU A 150 14.58 26.48 -9.02
CA LEU A 150 14.06 27.01 -10.28
C LEU A 150 13.45 28.41 -10.15
N THR A 151 12.76 28.68 -9.04
CA THR A 151 12.07 29.97 -8.79
C THR A 151 12.89 30.95 -7.95
N GLY A 152 14.12 30.56 -7.57
CA GLY A 152 14.97 31.30 -6.65
C GLY A 152 15.42 32.68 -7.15
N GLY A 153 15.42 32.90 -8.46
CA GLY A 153 15.69 34.20 -9.08
C GLY A 153 17.03 34.84 -8.70
N GLY A 154 18.04 34.03 -8.33
CA GLY A 154 19.35 34.51 -7.87
C GLY A 154 19.43 34.88 -6.38
N SER A 155 18.35 34.76 -5.60
CA SER A 155 18.43 34.99 -4.15
C SER A 155 19.24 33.89 -3.45
N GLN A 156 20.34 34.29 -2.80
CA GLN A 156 21.25 33.37 -2.11
C GLN A 156 20.54 32.61 -0.99
N GLU A 157 19.60 33.25 -0.30
CA GLU A 157 18.79 32.63 0.76
C GLU A 157 17.93 31.46 0.26
N LYS A 158 17.25 31.60 -0.89
CA LYS A 158 16.45 30.51 -1.46
C LYS A 158 17.32 29.37 -1.94
N VAL A 159 18.50 29.67 -2.48
CA VAL A 159 19.49 28.66 -2.90
C VAL A 159 20.02 27.88 -1.69
N GLU A 160 20.34 28.55 -0.59
CA GLU A 160 20.80 27.89 0.64
C GLU A 160 19.69 27.01 1.24
N THR A 161 18.46 27.55 1.30
CA THR A 161 17.28 26.81 1.76
C THR A 161 17.03 25.57 0.91
N ALA A 162 17.12 25.69 -0.42
CA ALA A 162 16.98 24.56 -1.34
C ALA A 162 18.02 23.47 -1.06
N ARG A 163 19.30 23.84 -0.90
CA ARG A 163 20.38 22.88 -0.55
C ARG A 163 20.12 22.17 0.78
N ARG A 164 19.64 22.91 1.78
CA ARG A 164 19.32 22.37 3.10
C ARG A 164 18.17 21.37 3.02
N VAL A 165 17.07 21.75 2.36
CA VAL A 165 15.92 20.85 2.14
C VAL A 165 16.35 19.59 1.38
N LEU A 166 17.13 19.74 0.30
CA LEU A 166 17.63 18.59 -0.48
C LEU A 166 18.47 17.64 0.38
N THR A 167 19.36 18.18 1.22
CA THR A 167 20.21 17.38 2.11
C THR A 167 19.36 16.57 3.09
N TYR A 168 18.38 17.21 3.74
CA TYR A 168 17.47 16.50 4.64
C TYR A 168 16.60 15.46 3.92
N ALA A 169 16.17 15.74 2.69
CA ALA A 169 15.44 14.78 1.88
C ALA A 169 16.29 13.54 1.57
N ILE A 170 17.56 13.73 1.19
CA ILE A 170 18.50 12.61 0.93
C ILE A 170 18.74 11.79 2.20
N VAL A 171 18.90 12.44 3.36
CA VAL A 171 19.01 11.75 4.65
C VAL A 171 17.73 10.95 4.94
N GLY A 172 16.56 11.52 4.69
CA GLY A 172 15.28 10.83 4.85
C GLY A 172 15.15 9.59 3.97
N VAL A 173 15.56 9.68 2.70
CA VAL A 173 15.63 8.52 1.79
C VAL A 173 16.60 7.47 2.34
N ALA A 174 17.79 7.86 2.77
CA ALA A 174 18.78 6.93 3.30
C ALA A 174 18.25 6.18 4.53
N VAL A 175 17.63 6.89 5.48
CA VAL A 175 17.00 6.29 6.68
C VAL A 175 15.88 5.32 6.30
N ALA A 176 15.05 5.69 5.32
CA ALA A 176 13.96 4.83 4.88
C ALA A 176 14.45 3.57 4.14
N LEU A 177 15.49 3.69 3.31
CA LEU A 177 16.15 2.54 2.68
C LEU A 177 16.73 1.60 3.73
N LEU A 178 17.37 2.14 4.79
CA LEU A 178 17.85 1.35 5.92
C LEU A 178 16.70 0.65 6.66
N ALA A 179 15.57 1.33 6.85
CA ALA A 179 14.38 0.73 7.46
C ALA A 179 13.90 -0.50 6.67
N PHE A 180 13.98 -0.48 5.34
CA PHE A 180 13.65 -1.65 4.52
C PHE A 180 14.75 -2.71 4.48
N ALA A 181 16.02 -2.30 4.47
CA ALA A 181 17.15 -3.20 4.33
C ALA A 181 17.48 -3.95 5.62
N ILE A 182 17.44 -3.29 6.79
CA ILE A 182 17.87 -3.90 8.06
C ILE A 182 17.08 -5.18 8.38
N PRO A 183 15.73 -5.22 8.34
CA PRO A 183 15.00 -6.46 8.59
C PRO A 183 15.36 -7.58 7.62
N ALA A 184 15.63 -7.26 6.35
CA ALA A 184 16.03 -8.24 5.35
C ALA A 184 17.44 -8.78 5.63
N LEU A 185 18.39 -7.93 6.02
CA LEU A 185 19.74 -8.32 6.41
C LEU A 185 19.76 -9.16 7.68
N VAL A 186 18.96 -8.79 8.69
CA VAL A 186 18.82 -9.59 9.92
C VAL A 186 18.30 -10.97 9.58
N LYS A 187 17.22 -11.05 8.79
CA LYS A 187 16.68 -12.33 8.30
C LYS A 187 17.73 -13.13 7.54
N LEU A 188 18.49 -12.51 6.63
CA LEU A 188 19.53 -13.19 5.87
C LEU A 188 20.58 -13.83 6.79
N ILE A 189 21.06 -13.10 7.81
CA ILE A 189 22.09 -13.56 8.74
C ILE A 189 21.59 -14.71 9.62
N ILE A 190 20.36 -14.61 10.17
CA ILE A 190 19.79 -15.66 11.03
C ILE A 190 19.28 -16.88 10.25
N SER A 191 19.08 -16.76 8.93
CA SER A 191 18.65 -17.88 8.06
C SER A 191 19.83 -18.67 7.50
N VAL A 192 21.08 -18.27 7.77
CA VAL A 192 22.25 -19.07 7.42
C VAL A 192 22.24 -20.30 8.33
N PRO A 193 22.27 -21.53 7.78
CA PRO A 193 22.23 -22.77 8.55
C PRO A 193 23.42 -22.95 9.49
#